data_AF-A0A6A4F3P5-F1
#
_entry.id   AF-A0A6A4F3P5-F1
#
_cell.length_a   1.000
_cell.length_b   1.000
_cell.length_c   1.000
_cell.angle_alpha   90.00
_cell.angle_beta   90.00
_cell.angle_gamma   90.00
#
_symmetry.space_group_name_H-M   'P 1'
#
loop_
_entity.id
_entity.type
_entity.pdbx_description
1 polymer ?
#
loop_
_entity_poly.entity_id
_entity_poly.type
_entity_poly.pdbx_seq_one_letter_code
_entity_poly.pdbx_strand_id
1 'polypeptide(L)'
;MINLVASRSKETNVPVLHFVLIVRSMALLKQHLPTGDAYESPFFAVNAKTLADSTNSIARSLARRRFVHNMQVHGFARLEVTPDQAQIPQVAFERVRKWLVRQLALPKEKRWSDYVDVSQPREGGEDVEDNSSDSLYRSHPVVSRGRRVGFSSDRNREYLQLRLPVAASGTPWPPVYFQDGEENEEFANELLILLELLDDMARSCMKAVCEVLNIDERWLFQELLDDRARALKTFEGPRDKSYQYGASVLRIYNYRNKAANCRGASEVNPNDNSCGIHADLGLVTVSPLATVPGLQMWNLEPMIWTDVEESATPLQFSVFAGETLGLLTHGVISAPLHRVPPICVEAEAERRMSMPYFLRAKPEACLNPKAPVAEQITCRDFMEDIVFKKRPWRQENSKNPTPLDY
;
A
#
# COMPACT_ATOMS: atom_id res chain seq x y z
N MET A 1 8.42 29.70 -21.94
CA MET A 1 8.19 30.93 -21.16
C MET A 1 6.90 31.55 -21.68
N ILE A 2 5.79 31.44 -20.95
CA ILE A 2 4.51 32.08 -21.32
C ILE A 2 3.96 32.73 -20.05
N ASN A 3 3.92 34.07 -20.07
CA ASN A 3 3.30 34.90 -19.04
C ASN A 3 1.78 34.86 -19.19
N LEU A 4 1.05 34.66 -18.09
CA LEU A 4 -0.39 34.88 -18.02
C LEU A 4 -0.66 36.04 -17.05
N VAL A 5 -1.08 37.16 -17.63
CA VAL A 5 -1.61 38.33 -16.90
C VAL A 5 -3.04 37.99 -16.48
N ALA A 6 -3.29 37.94 -15.17
CA ALA A 6 -4.62 37.72 -14.61
C ALA A 6 -5.39 39.06 -14.52
N SER A 7 -6.46 39.22 -15.30
CA SER A 7 -7.51 40.19 -15.00
C SER A 7 -8.57 39.52 -14.13
N ARG A 8 -8.76 40.03 -12.91
CA ARG A 8 -9.85 39.62 -12.01
C ARG A 8 -11.18 40.22 -12.48
N SER A 9 -12.22 39.39 -12.64
CA SER A 9 -13.60 39.82 -12.44
C SER A 9 -14.24 38.98 -11.33
N LYS A 10 -14.76 39.66 -10.31
CA LYS A 10 -15.67 39.10 -9.32
C LYS A 10 -17.04 38.97 -9.96
N GLU A 11 -17.63 37.79 -9.87
CA GLU A 11 -19.08 37.49 -9.75
C GLU A 11 -19.41 36.17 -10.48
N THR A 12 -20.15 35.32 -9.77
CA THR A 12 -20.51 33.91 -10.07
C THR A 12 -19.38 32.89 -9.89
N ASN A 13 -19.49 32.08 -8.81
CA ASN A 13 -18.72 30.86 -8.59
C ASN A 13 -19.15 29.80 -9.62
N VAL A 14 -18.76 29.99 -10.88
CA VAL A 14 -18.71 28.90 -11.85
C VAL A 14 -17.43 28.13 -11.53
N PRO A 15 -17.47 26.84 -11.20
CA PRO A 15 -16.26 26.06 -11.06
C PRO A 15 -15.55 26.06 -12.42
N VAL A 16 -14.49 26.86 -12.54
CA VAL A 16 -13.60 26.81 -13.69
C VAL A 16 -12.90 25.47 -13.60
N LEU A 17 -13.43 24.47 -14.31
CA LEU A 17 -12.72 23.22 -14.57
C LEU A 17 -11.49 23.56 -15.41
N HIS A 18 -10.35 23.73 -14.77
CA HIS A 18 -9.06 23.76 -15.44
C HIS A 18 -8.78 22.36 -15.99
N PHE A 19 -9.24 22.07 -17.21
CA PHE A 19 -8.74 20.93 -17.95
C PHE A 19 -7.35 21.28 -18.49
N VAL A 20 -6.35 20.51 -18.09
CA VAL A 20 -5.07 20.52 -18.79
C VAL A 20 -5.15 19.46 -19.88
N LEU A 21 -5.25 19.91 -21.14
CA LEU A 21 -5.11 19.01 -22.28
C LEU A 21 -3.62 18.69 -22.43
N ILE A 22 -3.21 17.50 -21.98
CA ILE A 22 -1.84 17.02 -22.12
C ILE A 22 -1.75 16.24 -23.44
N VAL A 23 -1.19 16.86 -24.48
CA VAL A 23 -0.82 16.15 -25.71
C VAL A 23 0.54 15.49 -25.49
N ARG A 24 0.57 14.15 -25.44
CA ARG A 24 1.82 13.39 -25.35
C ARG A 24 2.20 12.83 -26.71
N SER A 25 3.51 12.71 -26.94
CA SER A 25 4.03 12.06 -28.14
C SER A 25 3.64 10.58 -28.14
N MET A 26 3.11 10.11 -29.27
CA MET A 26 2.82 8.69 -29.48
C MET A 26 4.08 7.88 -29.85
N ALA A 27 5.26 8.51 -29.90
CA ALA A 27 6.51 7.85 -30.29
C ALA A 27 6.93 6.73 -29.32
N LEU A 28 6.50 6.81 -28.06
CA LEU A 28 6.82 5.84 -27.01
C LEU A 28 5.76 4.75 -26.85
N LEU A 29 4.68 4.78 -27.63
CA LEU A 29 3.64 3.75 -27.56
C LEU A 29 4.24 2.37 -27.79
N LYS A 30 3.88 1.43 -26.91
CA LYS A 30 4.32 0.04 -26.96
C LYS A 30 5.84 -0.14 -26.86
N GLN A 31 6.59 0.93 -26.58
CA GLN A 31 8.01 0.83 -26.29
C GLN A 31 8.17 0.30 -24.85
N HIS A 32 8.97 -0.75 -24.70
CA HIS A 32 9.31 -1.26 -23.38
C HIS A 32 10.14 -0.24 -22.60
N LEU A 33 9.93 -0.21 -21.27
CA LEU A 33 10.77 0.57 -20.39
C LEU A 33 12.22 0.07 -20.45
N PRO A 34 13.22 0.97 -20.27
CA PRO A 34 14.61 0.56 -20.18
C PRO A 34 14.82 -0.45 -19.04
N THR A 35 15.78 -1.36 -19.22
CA THR A 35 16.16 -2.38 -18.24
C THR A 35 16.77 -1.77 -16.98
N GLY A 36 16.82 -2.53 -15.87
CA GLY A 36 17.25 -2.01 -14.57
C GLY A 36 18.73 -1.62 -14.42
N ASP A 37 19.56 -1.93 -15.41
CA ASP A 37 20.96 -1.50 -15.52
C ASP A 37 21.11 -0.10 -16.16
N ALA A 38 20.10 0.37 -16.89
CA ALA A 38 20.09 1.69 -17.49
C ALA A 38 19.74 2.75 -16.44
N TYR A 39 20.61 3.75 -16.23
CA TYR A 39 20.44 4.76 -15.18
C TYR A 39 19.12 5.53 -15.28
N GLU A 40 18.60 5.71 -16.50
CA GLU A 40 17.33 6.35 -16.80
C GLU A 40 16.11 5.49 -16.42
N SER A 41 16.26 4.17 -16.27
CA SER A 41 15.18 3.24 -15.97
C SER A 41 14.55 3.50 -14.59
N PRO A 42 13.21 3.38 -14.44
CA PRO A 42 12.58 3.33 -13.12
C PRO A 42 13.00 2.10 -12.31
N PHE A 43 13.54 1.07 -12.97
CA PHE A 43 14.06 -0.14 -12.35
C PHE A 43 15.52 -0.02 -11.87
N PHE A 44 16.20 1.06 -12.23
CA PHE A 44 17.51 1.38 -11.66
C PHE A 44 17.34 1.80 -10.21
N ALA A 45 17.89 0.99 -9.30
CA ALA A 45 17.63 1.12 -7.88
C ALA A 45 18.33 2.34 -7.28
N VAL A 46 17.61 3.07 -6.42
CA VAL A 46 18.16 4.13 -5.58
C VAL A 46 18.64 3.51 -4.27
N ASN A 47 19.88 3.76 -3.87
CA ASN A 47 20.41 3.23 -2.61
C ASN A 47 19.61 3.74 -1.41
N ALA A 48 18.96 2.83 -0.66
CA ALA A 48 18.06 3.17 0.44
C ALA A 48 18.79 3.87 1.59
N LYS A 49 20.04 3.46 1.89
CA LYS A 49 20.85 4.07 2.94
C LYS A 49 21.22 5.51 2.59
N THR A 50 21.64 5.77 1.36
CA THR A 50 21.93 7.14 0.89
C THR A 50 20.68 8.02 0.87
N LEU A 51 19.52 7.48 0.51
CA LEU A 51 18.25 8.20 0.53
C LEU A 51 17.82 8.59 1.96
N ALA A 52 18.01 7.67 2.91
CA ALA A 52 17.66 7.83 4.32
C ALA A 52 18.65 8.67 5.14
N ASP A 53 19.84 8.97 4.59
CA ASP A 53 20.88 9.74 5.28
C ASP A 53 20.32 11.07 5.83
N SER A 54 20.67 11.38 7.08
CA SER A 54 20.31 12.64 7.73
C SER A 54 21.33 13.75 7.43
N THR A 55 22.53 13.39 6.99
CA THR A 55 23.60 14.32 6.67
C THR A 55 23.36 14.95 5.31
N ASN A 56 23.45 16.28 5.22
CA ASN A 56 23.27 16.97 3.96
C ASN A 56 24.49 16.78 3.03
N SER A 57 24.51 15.67 2.29
CA SER A 57 25.53 15.33 1.30
C SER A 57 25.00 15.46 -0.14
N ILE A 58 25.90 15.68 -1.11
CA ILE A 58 25.56 15.70 -2.53
C ILE A 58 24.93 14.36 -2.96
N ALA A 59 25.49 13.24 -2.49
CA ALA A 59 24.98 11.90 -2.78
C ALA A 59 23.53 11.73 -2.30
N ARG A 60 23.21 12.15 -1.07
CA ARG A 60 21.84 12.16 -0.53
C ARG A 60 20.91 13.00 -1.40
N SER A 61 21.31 14.23 -1.75
CA SER A 61 20.48 15.11 -2.58
C SER A 61 20.20 14.52 -3.97
N LEU A 62 21.20 13.89 -4.61
CA LEU A 62 21.02 13.21 -5.89
C LEU A 62 20.09 12.00 -5.76
N ALA A 63 20.26 11.18 -4.72
CA ALA A 63 19.41 10.02 -4.46
C ALA A 63 17.94 10.44 -4.24
N ARG A 64 17.68 11.47 -3.42
CA ARG A 64 16.33 11.98 -3.17
C ARG A 64 15.69 12.57 -4.43
N ARG A 65 16.44 13.35 -5.23
CA ARG A 65 15.96 13.88 -6.51
C ARG A 65 15.65 12.77 -7.50
N ARG A 66 16.51 11.76 -7.62
CA ARG A 66 16.28 10.61 -8.50
C ARG A 66 15.03 9.84 -8.09
N PHE A 67 14.89 9.53 -6.81
CA PHE A 67 13.70 8.87 -6.28
C PHE A 67 12.42 9.65 -6.61
N VAL A 68 12.38 10.95 -6.29
CA VAL A 68 11.19 11.78 -6.54
C VAL A 68 10.92 11.93 -8.04
N HIS A 69 11.95 12.05 -8.87
CA HIS A 69 11.79 12.07 -10.32
C HIS A 69 11.12 10.78 -10.85
N ASN A 70 11.60 9.61 -10.42
CA ASN A 70 10.99 8.34 -10.82
C ASN A 70 9.53 8.25 -10.38
N MET A 71 9.22 8.71 -9.16
CA MET A 71 7.85 8.77 -8.64
C MET A 71 6.97 9.73 -9.45
N GLN A 72 7.48 10.88 -9.90
CA GLN A 72 6.74 11.81 -10.75
C GLN A 72 6.43 11.24 -12.13
N VAL A 73 7.39 10.54 -12.74
CA VAL A 73 7.25 10.02 -14.11
C VAL A 73 6.43 8.73 -14.13
N HIS A 74 6.66 7.82 -13.19
CA HIS A 74 6.12 6.45 -13.24
C HIS A 74 5.17 6.12 -12.08
N GLY A 75 5.11 6.94 -11.03
CA GLY A 75 4.44 6.56 -9.79
C GLY A 75 5.15 5.40 -9.06
N PHE A 76 6.36 5.06 -9.48
CA PHE A 76 7.13 3.91 -9.02
C PHE A 76 8.62 4.24 -8.95
N ALA A 77 9.30 3.66 -7.97
CA ALA A 77 10.76 3.65 -7.88
C ALA A 77 11.23 2.33 -7.25
N ARG A 78 12.48 1.95 -7.54
CA ARG A 78 13.14 0.83 -6.90
C ARG A 78 14.17 1.31 -5.89
N LEU A 79 14.24 0.64 -4.74
CA LEU A 79 15.25 0.86 -3.70
C LEU A 79 16.19 -0.31 -3.61
N GLU A 80 17.48 -0.04 -3.45
CA GLU A 80 18.49 -1.05 -3.11
C GLU A 80 18.70 -1.06 -1.58
N VAL A 81 18.57 -2.23 -0.97
CA VAL A 81 18.73 -2.46 0.47
C VAL A 81 20.00 -3.24 0.77
N THR A 82 20.41 -3.26 2.04
CA THR A 82 21.54 -4.09 2.46
C THR A 82 21.16 -5.58 2.49
N PRO A 83 22.15 -6.51 2.44
CA PRO A 83 21.89 -7.94 2.60
C PRO A 83 21.13 -8.28 3.89
N ASP A 84 21.49 -7.64 5.01
CA ASP A 84 20.81 -7.85 6.31
C ASP A 84 19.34 -7.44 6.25
N GLN A 85 19.04 -6.31 5.58
CA GLN A 85 17.66 -5.85 5.38
C GLN A 85 16.87 -6.79 4.45
N ALA A 86 17.52 -7.34 3.42
CA ALA A 86 16.91 -8.27 2.48
C ALA A 86 16.60 -9.64 3.10
N GLN A 87 17.34 -10.05 4.13
CA GLN A 87 17.12 -11.33 4.83
C GLN A 87 15.82 -11.32 5.64
N ILE A 88 15.44 -10.18 6.21
CA ILE A 88 14.27 -10.06 7.10
C ILE A 88 12.97 -10.49 6.39
N PRO A 89 12.61 -9.98 5.18
CA PRO A 89 11.46 -10.48 4.43
C PRO A 89 11.51 -11.97 4.07
N GLN A 90 12.70 -12.51 3.77
CA GLN A 90 12.84 -13.92 3.38
C GLN A 90 12.45 -14.85 4.53
N VAL A 91 12.99 -14.59 5.72
CA VAL A 91 12.63 -15.33 6.94
C VAL A 91 11.13 -15.19 7.24
N ALA A 92 10.59 -13.98 7.10
CA ALA A 92 9.18 -13.73 7.35
C ALA A 92 8.26 -14.48 6.38
N PHE A 93 8.60 -14.64 5.09
CA PHE A 93 7.81 -15.46 4.16
C PHE A 93 7.68 -16.90 4.65
N GLU A 94 8.79 -17.52 5.06
CA GLU A 94 8.80 -18.90 5.53
C GLU A 94 7.99 -19.09 6.81
N ARG A 95 8.20 -18.22 7.80
CA ARG A 95 7.54 -18.27 9.11
C ARG A 95 6.04 -18.01 8.98
N VAL A 96 5.65 -17.02 8.18
CA VAL A 96 4.24 -16.70 7.96
C VAL A 96 3.53 -17.78 7.15
N ARG A 97 4.18 -18.42 6.17
CA ARG A 97 3.58 -19.56 5.46
C ARG A 97 3.21 -20.68 6.42
N LYS A 98 4.13 -21.06 7.31
CA LYS A 98 3.88 -22.07 8.36
C LYS A 98 2.74 -21.64 9.28
N TRP A 99 2.73 -20.37 9.69
CA TRP A 99 1.68 -19.81 10.52
C TRP A 99 0.30 -19.84 9.84
N LEU A 100 0.19 -19.46 8.57
CA LEU A 100 -1.06 -19.49 7.80
C LEU A 100 -1.64 -20.91 7.69
N VAL A 101 -0.77 -21.93 7.49
CA VAL A 101 -1.20 -23.34 7.49
C VAL A 101 -1.79 -23.72 8.85
N ARG A 102 -1.14 -23.32 9.97
CA ARG A 102 -1.66 -23.55 11.32
C ARG A 102 -3.01 -22.84 11.53
N GLN A 103 -3.19 -21.60 11.06
CA GLN A 103 -4.46 -20.88 11.16
C GLN A 103 -5.60 -21.56 10.37
N LEU A 104 -5.31 -22.05 9.17
CA LEU A 104 -6.31 -22.72 8.34
C LEU A 104 -6.81 -24.02 8.96
N ALA A 105 -5.97 -24.71 9.74
CA ALA A 105 -6.34 -25.92 10.48
C ALA A 105 -7.23 -25.64 11.70
N LEU A 106 -7.30 -24.40 12.17
CA LEU A 106 -8.17 -24.00 13.28
C LEU A 106 -9.61 -23.74 12.81
N PRO A 107 -10.62 -24.03 13.66
CA PRO A 107 -11.98 -23.51 13.51
C PRO A 107 -11.97 -21.98 13.36
N LYS A 108 -12.92 -21.42 12.61
CA LYS A 108 -12.95 -19.99 12.23
C LYS A 108 -12.88 -19.07 13.46
N GLU A 109 -13.52 -19.46 14.53
CA GLU A 109 -13.66 -18.73 15.80
C GLU A 109 -12.35 -18.72 16.61
N LYS A 110 -11.44 -19.66 16.32
CA LYS A 110 -10.13 -19.77 16.97
C LYS A 110 -8.99 -19.15 16.17
N ARG A 111 -9.26 -18.68 14.94
CA ARG A 111 -8.26 -17.97 14.13
C ARG A 111 -8.02 -16.60 14.73
N TRP A 112 -6.76 -16.19 14.82
CA TRP A 112 -6.44 -14.90 15.41
C TRP A 112 -6.97 -13.76 14.54
N SER A 113 -7.80 -12.90 15.13
CA SER A 113 -8.24 -11.65 14.52
C SER A 113 -8.65 -10.64 15.58
N ASP A 114 -8.00 -9.47 15.57
CA ASP A 114 -8.35 -8.36 16.47
C ASP A 114 -8.88 -7.17 15.66
N TYR A 115 -9.72 -6.34 16.27
CA TYR A 115 -10.20 -5.10 15.65
C TYR A 115 -9.15 -3.98 15.73
N VAL A 116 -9.12 -3.16 14.68
CA VAL A 116 -8.22 -2.00 14.61
C VAL A 116 -8.74 -0.83 15.46
N ASP A 117 -10.05 -0.71 15.58
CA ASP A 117 -10.72 0.25 16.46
C ASP A 117 -11.24 -0.42 17.74
N VAL A 118 -11.59 0.38 18.74
CA VAL A 118 -12.16 -0.12 20.02
C VAL A 118 -13.68 -0.27 19.91
N SER A 119 -14.27 -0.14 18.71
CA SER A 119 -15.71 -0.31 18.56
C SER A 119 -16.06 -1.78 18.83
N GLN A 120 -16.85 -2.02 19.89
CA GLN A 120 -17.34 -3.36 20.18
C GLN A 120 -18.16 -3.86 18.98
N PRO A 121 -18.14 -5.17 18.70
CA PRO A 121 -19.12 -5.75 17.80
C PRO A 121 -20.49 -5.30 18.29
N ARG A 122 -21.30 -4.68 17.42
CA ARG A 122 -22.70 -4.42 17.77
C ARG A 122 -23.31 -5.78 18.18
N GLU A 123 -23.77 -5.88 19.42
CA GLU A 123 -24.52 -7.05 19.88
C GLU A 123 -25.64 -7.34 18.87
N GLY A 124 -25.60 -8.51 18.24
CA GLY A 124 -26.62 -8.96 17.28
C GLY A 124 -26.35 -8.65 15.80
N GLY A 125 -25.15 -8.24 15.39
CA GLY A 125 -24.79 -8.15 13.97
C GLY A 125 -24.29 -9.50 13.43
N GLU A 126 -25.13 -10.18 12.67
CA GLU A 126 -24.89 -11.45 11.97
C GLU A 126 -23.45 -11.61 11.47
N ASP A 127 -22.91 -12.81 11.68
CA ASP A 127 -21.79 -13.32 10.90
C ASP A 127 -22.05 -13.03 9.43
N VAL A 128 -21.31 -12.09 8.85
CA VAL A 128 -21.30 -11.89 7.41
C VAL A 128 -20.69 -13.16 6.83
N GLU A 129 -21.54 -14.14 6.52
CA GLU A 129 -21.25 -15.18 5.57
C GLU A 129 -20.75 -14.50 4.30
N ASP A 130 -19.57 -14.92 3.86
CA ASP A 130 -18.88 -14.45 2.67
C ASP A 130 -19.62 -15.00 1.44
N ASN A 131 -20.86 -14.56 1.24
CA ASN A 131 -21.62 -14.87 0.05
C ASN A 131 -21.13 -13.97 -1.09
N SER A 132 -20.57 -14.62 -2.10
CA SER A 132 -20.06 -14.01 -3.34
C SER A 132 -21.13 -13.28 -4.20
N SER A 133 -22.35 -13.13 -3.69
CA SER A 133 -23.49 -12.58 -4.43
C SER A 133 -24.24 -11.44 -3.75
N ASP A 134 -23.86 -10.96 -2.56
CA ASP A 134 -24.76 -10.01 -1.87
C ASP A 134 -24.44 -8.53 -2.13
N SER A 135 -25.48 -7.88 -2.65
CA SER A 135 -25.49 -6.52 -3.16
C SER A 135 -25.58 -5.51 -2.03
N LEU A 136 -24.75 -4.47 -2.13
CA LEU A 136 -25.06 -3.06 -1.90
C LEU A 136 -26.24 -2.75 -0.94
N TYR A 137 -25.89 -2.17 0.20
CA TYR A 137 -26.72 -1.50 1.21
C TYR A 137 -27.46 -2.35 2.24
N ARG A 138 -26.91 -2.35 3.47
CA ARG A 138 -27.64 -1.99 4.70
C ARG A 138 -26.66 -1.49 5.77
N SER A 139 -26.79 -0.20 6.08
CA SER A 139 -26.27 0.52 7.27
C SER A 139 -24.79 0.32 7.69
N HIS A 140 -23.86 0.63 6.78
CA HIS A 140 -22.59 1.36 6.98
C HIS A 140 -21.70 1.13 5.75
N PRO A 141 -21.50 2.13 4.87
CA PRO A 141 -20.95 1.89 3.54
C PRO A 141 -19.46 1.54 3.60
N VAL A 142 -19.12 0.32 3.17
CA VAL A 142 -17.94 0.00 2.35
C VAL A 142 -16.59 0.63 2.78
N VAL A 143 -16.33 0.71 4.08
CA VAL A 143 -14.98 1.02 4.58
C VAL A 143 -14.17 -0.27 4.56
N SER A 144 -13.01 -0.22 3.91
CA SER A 144 -12.09 -1.32 3.62
C SER A 144 -12.15 -2.49 4.59
N ARG A 145 -12.08 -3.72 4.06
CA ARG A 145 -11.84 -4.98 4.80
C ARG A 145 -10.60 -4.96 5.73
N GLY A 146 -9.89 -3.84 5.85
CA GLY A 146 -8.75 -3.62 6.73
C GLY A 146 -9.07 -3.20 8.17
N ARG A 147 -10.29 -3.44 8.68
CA ARG A 147 -10.69 -3.15 10.07
C ARG A 147 -10.13 -4.12 11.11
N ARG A 148 -9.37 -5.13 10.69
CA ARG A 148 -8.84 -6.18 11.57
C ARG A 148 -7.33 -6.35 11.39
N VAL A 149 -6.62 -6.77 12.43
CA VAL A 149 -5.28 -7.38 12.32
C VAL A 149 -5.42 -8.90 12.51
N GLY A 150 -4.40 -9.66 12.12
CA GLY A 150 -4.39 -11.12 12.21
C GLY A 150 -4.71 -11.82 10.88
N PHE A 151 -5.28 -13.02 10.98
CA PHE A 151 -5.59 -13.89 9.85
C PHE A 151 -6.75 -13.34 9.04
N SER A 152 -6.64 -13.45 7.71
CA SER A 152 -7.74 -13.18 6.80
C SER A 152 -7.58 -14.00 5.52
N SER A 153 -8.66 -14.20 4.79
CA SER A 153 -8.65 -14.86 3.49
C SER A 153 -9.71 -14.29 2.58
N ASP A 154 -9.47 -14.38 1.28
CA ASP A 154 -10.46 -14.17 0.24
C ASP A 154 -10.37 -15.30 -0.80
N ARG A 155 -11.14 -15.20 -1.90
CA ARG A 155 -11.17 -16.24 -2.94
C ARG A 155 -9.81 -16.52 -3.59
N ASN A 156 -8.89 -15.56 -3.58
CA ASN A 156 -7.60 -15.60 -4.28
C ASN A 156 -6.41 -15.83 -3.35
N ARG A 157 -6.55 -15.62 -2.04
CA ARG A 157 -5.39 -15.60 -1.13
C ARG A 157 -5.76 -15.75 0.33
N GLU A 158 -4.83 -16.29 1.10
CA GLU A 158 -4.78 -16.17 2.56
C GLU A 158 -3.71 -15.18 2.96
N TYR A 159 -3.89 -14.47 4.07
CA TYR A 159 -2.91 -13.48 4.50
C TYR A 159 -2.92 -13.15 5.98
N LEU A 160 -1.74 -12.72 6.43
CA LEU A 160 -1.54 -12.06 7.71
C LEU A 160 -1.60 -10.54 7.48
N GLN A 161 -2.45 -9.84 8.22
CA GLN A 161 -2.47 -8.38 8.26
C GLN A 161 -1.95 -7.88 9.61
N LEU A 162 -0.99 -6.96 9.58
CA LEU A 162 -0.39 -6.37 10.78
C LEU A 162 -0.35 -4.85 10.68
N ARG A 163 -0.29 -4.21 11.84
CA ARG A 163 -0.18 -2.76 12.00
C ARG A 163 0.71 -2.50 13.21
N LEU A 164 1.43 -1.37 13.20
CA LEU A 164 2.25 -0.99 14.34
C LEU A 164 1.36 -0.77 15.58
N PRO A 165 1.81 -1.22 16.77
CA PRO A 165 1.18 -0.83 18.02
C PRO A 165 1.39 0.68 18.23
N VAL A 166 0.37 1.40 18.66
CA VAL A 166 0.48 2.84 18.94
C VAL A 166 0.60 3.04 20.44
N ALA A 167 1.59 3.83 20.88
CA ALA A 167 1.71 4.17 22.31
C ALA A 167 0.41 4.75 22.87
N ALA A 168 -0.20 5.70 22.16
CA ALA A 168 -1.39 6.42 22.62
C ALA A 168 -2.60 5.52 22.95
N SER A 169 -2.73 4.36 22.30
CA SER A 169 -3.78 3.37 22.59
C SER A 169 -3.43 2.44 23.74
N GLY A 170 -2.16 2.39 24.14
CA GLY A 170 -1.64 1.47 25.16
C GLY A 170 -1.60 0.02 24.68
N THR A 171 -1.64 -0.24 23.36
CA THR A 171 -1.62 -1.59 22.81
C THR A 171 -0.28 -2.26 23.07
N PRO A 172 -0.24 -3.39 23.80
CA PRO A 172 1.00 -4.09 24.08
C PRO A 172 1.54 -4.80 22.84
N TRP A 173 2.85 -5.00 22.81
CA TRP A 173 3.52 -5.93 21.89
C TRP A 173 4.36 -6.94 22.68
N PRO A 174 4.28 -8.24 22.37
CA PRO A 174 3.45 -8.85 21.33
C PRO A 174 1.95 -8.90 21.70
N PRO A 175 1.03 -8.99 20.72
CA PRO A 175 -0.39 -9.22 20.99
C PRO A 175 -0.62 -10.43 21.89
N VAL A 176 -1.70 -10.44 22.67
CA VAL A 176 -2.02 -11.52 23.64
C VAL A 176 -1.96 -12.90 23.00
N TYR A 177 -2.40 -13.03 21.75
CA TYR A 177 -2.32 -14.27 20.97
C TYR A 177 -0.92 -14.90 20.91
N PHE A 178 0.14 -14.09 20.90
CA PHE A 178 1.51 -14.56 20.79
C PHE A 178 2.23 -14.74 22.13
N GLN A 179 1.58 -14.42 23.25
CA GLN A 179 2.20 -14.50 24.58
C GLN A 179 2.25 -15.93 25.13
N ASP A 180 1.54 -16.87 24.48
CA ASP A 180 1.54 -18.28 24.85
C ASP A 180 2.77 -18.98 24.26
N GLY A 181 3.93 -18.77 24.89
CA GLY A 181 5.18 -19.51 24.64
C GLY A 181 6.27 -18.73 23.88
N GLU A 182 7.52 -19.11 24.15
CA GLU A 182 8.72 -18.40 23.66
C GLU A 182 8.81 -18.33 22.13
N GLU A 183 8.47 -19.40 21.41
CA GLU A 183 8.49 -19.43 19.93
C GLU A 183 7.49 -18.42 19.31
N ASN A 184 6.33 -18.23 19.96
CA ASN A 184 5.30 -17.30 19.48
C ASN A 184 5.70 -15.85 19.74
N GLU A 185 6.31 -15.57 20.90
CA GLU A 185 6.84 -14.24 21.23
C GLU A 185 7.99 -13.87 20.29
N GLU A 186 8.91 -14.80 20.02
CA GLU A 186 10.00 -14.63 19.05
C GLU A 186 9.44 -14.30 17.67
N PHE A 187 8.47 -15.09 17.18
CA PHE A 187 7.83 -14.84 15.88
C PHE A 187 7.17 -13.46 15.81
N ALA A 188 6.49 -13.02 16.88
CA ALA A 188 5.93 -11.68 16.94
C ALA A 188 7.01 -10.58 16.94
N ASN A 189 8.15 -10.79 17.59
CA ASN A 189 9.26 -9.84 17.55
C ASN A 189 9.91 -9.76 16.16
N GLU A 190 10.06 -10.89 15.44
CA GLU A 190 10.52 -10.92 14.05
C GLU A 190 9.59 -10.11 13.13
N LEU A 191 8.27 -10.26 13.31
CA LEU A 191 7.27 -9.50 12.55
C LEU A 191 7.32 -7.99 12.87
N LEU A 192 7.64 -7.62 14.12
CA LEU A 192 7.83 -6.22 14.50
C LEU A 192 9.07 -5.63 13.82
N ILE A 193 10.18 -6.37 13.79
CA ILE A 193 11.40 -5.95 13.09
C ILE A 193 11.10 -5.71 11.59
N LEU A 194 10.34 -6.61 10.96
CA LEU A 194 9.89 -6.43 9.58
C LEU A 194 9.02 -5.17 9.41
N LEU A 195 8.03 -4.97 10.28
CA LEU A 195 7.16 -3.78 10.25
C LEU A 195 7.96 -2.48 10.37
N GLU A 196 8.91 -2.42 11.29
CA GLU A 196 9.73 -1.24 11.54
C GLU A 196 10.68 -0.96 10.38
N LEU A 197 11.29 -2.00 9.80
CA LEU A 197 12.11 -1.87 8.59
C LEU A 197 11.30 -1.22 7.45
N LEU A 198 10.11 -1.74 7.17
CA LEU A 198 9.29 -1.25 6.05
C LEU A 198 8.71 0.15 6.32
N ASP A 199 8.33 0.45 7.57
CA ASP A 199 7.94 1.80 8.00
C ASP A 199 9.11 2.80 7.85
N ASP A 200 10.32 2.44 8.27
CA ASP A 200 11.51 3.28 8.15
C ASP A 200 11.84 3.62 6.70
N MET A 201 11.74 2.63 5.81
CA MET A 201 11.94 2.83 4.38
C MET A 201 10.85 3.73 3.78
N ALA A 202 9.59 3.49 4.13
CA ALA A 202 8.47 4.30 3.64
C ALA A 202 8.56 5.75 4.11
N ARG A 203 8.92 5.98 5.38
CA ARG A 203 9.15 7.31 5.94
C ARG A 203 10.35 8.01 5.31
N SER A 204 11.42 7.26 5.01
CA SER A 204 12.58 7.81 4.28
C SER A 204 12.20 8.27 2.87
N CYS A 205 11.35 7.51 2.17
CA CYS A 205 10.76 7.92 0.89
C CYS A 205 9.96 9.22 1.04
N MET A 206 9.13 9.32 2.08
CA MET A 206 8.35 10.54 2.33
C MET A 206 9.22 11.75 2.69
N LYS A 207 10.34 11.56 3.40
CA LYS A 207 11.32 12.65 3.62
C LYS A 207 11.89 13.17 2.31
N ALA A 208 12.19 12.27 1.37
CA ALA A 208 12.65 12.68 0.04
C ALA A 208 11.60 13.51 -0.70
N VAL A 209 10.34 13.06 -0.68
CA VAL A 209 9.21 13.79 -1.28
C VAL A 209 9.03 15.17 -0.63
N CYS A 210 9.03 15.24 0.70
CA CYS A 210 8.88 16.51 1.41
C CYS A 210 9.99 17.51 1.07
N GLU A 211 11.24 17.07 1.05
CA GLU A 211 12.38 17.94 0.73
C GLU A 211 12.32 18.43 -0.72
N VAL A 212 12.08 17.55 -1.69
CA VAL A 212 12.13 17.92 -3.11
C VAL A 212 10.92 18.75 -3.55
N LEU A 213 9.73 18.43 -3.01
CA LEU A 213 8.48 19.14 -3.35
C LEU A 213 8.12 20.26 -2.36
N ASN A 214 8.99 20.52 -1.38
CA ASN A 214 8.80 21.54 -0.35
C ASN A 214 7.47 21.39 0.41
N ILE A 215 7.13 20.15 0.78
CA ILE A 215 6.00 19.83 1.67
C ILE A 215 6.51 19.96 3.11
N ASP A 216 5.66 20.51 3.99
CA ASP A 216 5.99 20.67 5.40
C ASP A 216 6.22 19.30 6.08
N GLU A 217 7.49 19.02 6.41
CA GLU A 217 7.90 17.78 7.07
C GLU A 217 7.26 17.63 8.46
N ARG A 218 7.12 18.72 9.22
CA ARG A 218 6.55 18.64 10.57
C ARG A 218 5.09 18.23 10.50
N TRP A 219 4.32 18.89 9.65
CA TRP A 219 2.93 18.52 9.42
C TRP A 219 2.80 17.07 8.96
N LEU A 220 3.61 16.63 7.98
CA LEU A 220 3.51 15.27 7.47
C LEU A 220 3.86 14.20 8.53
N PHE A 221 4.93 14.38 9.29
CA PHE A 221 5.39 13.34 10.22
C PHE A 221 4.76 13.41 11.61
N GLN A 222 4.33 14.58 12.07
CA GLN A 222 3.77 14.77 13.42
C GLN A 222 2.25 14.80 13.43
N GLU A 223 1.63 15.38 12.39
CA GLU A 223 0.19 15.55 12.34
C GLU A 223 -0.49 14.49 11.48
N LEU A 224 0.07 14.16 10.31
CA LEU A 224 -0.56 13.27 9.34
C LEU A 224 -0.33 11.78 9.65
N LEU A 225 0.90 11.39 9.99
CA LEU A 225 1.27 9.99 10.27
C LEU A 225 1.05 9.59 11.74
N ASP A 226 1.04 8.27 11.98
CA ASP A 226 1.11 7.71 13.33
C ASP A 226 2.47 8.00 13.99
N ASP A 227 2.43 8.21 15.31
CA ASP A 227 3.64 8.21 16.15
C ASP A 227 4.27 6.81 16.19
N ARG A 228 5.60 6.77 16.29
CA ARG A 228 6.40 5.55 16.40
C ARG A 228 6.65 5.12 17.84
N ALA A 229 6.27 5.93 18.83
CA ALA A 229 6.44 5.55 20.23
C ALA A 229 5.69 4.25 20.53
N ARG A 230 6.32 3.38 21.32
CA ARG A 230 5.74 2.12 21.80
C ARG A 230 5.08 2.34 23.17
N ALA A 231 4.01 1.61 23.44
CA ALA A 231 3.43 1.58 24.78
C ALA A 231 4.43 0.97 25.77
N LEU A 232 4.62 1.61 26.92
CA LEU A 232 5.35 1.01 28.04
C LEU A 232 4.49 -0.11 28.66
N LYS A 233 5.13 -1.17 29.17
CA LYS A 233 4.42 -2.29 29.82
C LYS A 233 3.50 -1.85 30.97
N THR A 234 3.87 -0.78 31.67
CA THR A 234 3.11 -0.23 32.80
C THR A 234 2.03 0.77 32.37
N PHE A 235 2.15 1.35 31.17
CA PHE A 235 1.38 2.46 30.62
C PHE A 235 0.75 3.40 31.69
N GLU A 236 1.48 4.45 32.06
CA GLU A 236 0.98 5.50 32.94
C GLU A 236 0.44 6.68 32.09
N GLY A 237 -0.86 6.99 32.18
CA GLY A 237 -1.46 8.15 31.51
C GLY A 237 -2.83 7.90 30.84
N PRO A 238 -3.44 8.94 30.24
CA PRO A 238 -4.68 8.82 29.48
C PRO A 238 -4.49 7.99 28.21
N ARG A 239 -5.49 7.17 27.86
CA ARG A 239 -5.52 6.34 26.65
C ARG A 239 -6.49 6.90 25.62
N ASP A 240 -6.04 6.97 24.38
CA ASP A 240 -6.95 7.16 23.25
C ASP A 240 -7.68 5.84 22.99
N LYS A 241 -9.00 5.86 23.14
CA LYS A 241 -9.87 4.70 22.94
C LYS A 241 -10.49 4.68 21.54
N SER A 242 -10.09 5.56 20.63
CA SER A 242 -10.65 5.58 19.28
C SER A 242 -9.99 4.55 18.34
N TYR A 243 -8.76 4.11 18.64
CA TYR A 243 -8.05 3.09 17.88
C TYR A 243 -7.14 2.24 18.78
N GLN A 244 -6.84 1.00 18.35
CA GLN A 244 -5.88 0.10 18.98
C GLN A 244 -4.56 0.07 18.21
N TYR A 245 -4.62 0.10 16.89
CA TYR A 245 -3.46 -0.03 16.00
C TYR A 245 -3.32 1.15 15.05
N GLY A 246 -2.11 1.38 14.55
CA GLY A 246 -1.81 2.48 13.64
C GLY A 246 -2.54 2.36 12.30
N ALA A 247 -2.63 3.47 11.58
CA ALA A 247 -3.25 3.57 10.27
C ALA A 247 -2.47 2.83 9.17
N SER A 248 -1.14 2.79 9.26
CA SER A 248 -0.27 2.07 8.32
C SER A 248 -0.37 0.55 8.51
N VAL A 249 -0.26 -0.21 7.43
CA VAL A 249 -0.60 -1.64 7.42
C VAL A 249 0.39 -2.45 6.60
N LEU A 250 0.82 -3.58 7.13
CA LEU A 250 1.52 -4.63 6.40
C LEU A 250 0.55 -5.76 6.06
N ARG A 251 0.64 -6.29 4.86
CA ARG A 251 -0.08 -7.52 4.49
C ARG A 251 0.88 -8.50 3.87
N ILE A 252 0.93 -9.71 4.43
CA ILE A 252 1.74 -10.80 3.91
C ILE A 252 0.80 -11.79 3.23
N TYR A 253 0.72 -11.69 1.92
CA TYR A 253 -0.18 -12.47 1.08
C TYR A 253 0.45 -13.81 0.70
N ASN A 254 -0.35 -14.87 0.76
CA ASN A 254 -0.10 -16.18 0.15
C ASN A 254 -1.16 -16.42 -0.91
N TYR A 255 -0.77 -16.34 -2.18
CA TYR A 255 -1.70 -16.41 -3.32
C TYR A 255 -2.01 -17.85 -3.65
N ARG A 256 -3.29 -18.15 -3.88
CA ARG A 256 -3.72 -19.49 -4.31
C ARG A 256 -3.19 -19.79 -5.71
N ASN A 257 -2.78 -21.04 -5.93
CA ASN A 257 -2.36 -21.50 -7.23
C ASN A 257 -3.57 -21.66 -8.14
N LYS A 258 -3.61 -20.90 -9.23
CA LYS A 258 -4.72 -20.98 -10.19
C LYS A 258 -4.64 -22.24 -11.05
N ALA A 259 -3.46 -22.84 -11.19
CA ALA A 259 -3.29 -24.10 -11.94
C ALA A 259 -3.85 -25.32 -11.19
N ALA A 260 -3.97 -25.28 -9.84
CA ALA A 260 -4.39 -26.43 -9.04
C ALA A 260 -5.83 -26.91 -9.34
N ASN A 261 -6.68 -26.04 -9.91
CA ASN A 261 -8.06 -26.34 -10.27
C ASN A 261 -8.24 -26.64 -11.77
N CYS A 262 -7.16 -26.65 -12.55
CA CYS A 262 -7.16 -26.77 -14.01
C CYS A 262 -6.25 -27.93 -14.45
N ARG A 263 -6.40 -28.46 -15.67
CA ARG A 263 -5.48 -29.50 -16.20
C ARG A 263 -4.14 -28.95 -16.69
N GLY A 264 -3.82 -27.70 -16.32
CA GLY A 264 -2.59 -26.99 -16.68
C GLY A 264 -2.79 -25.47 -16.73
N ALA A 265 -1.70 -24.71 -16.82
CA ALA A 265 -1.72 -23.24 -16.85
C ALA A 265 -2.50 -22.66 -18.06
N SER A 266 -2.53 -23.38 -19.19
CA SER A 266 -3.20 -22.96 -20.43
C SER A 266 -4.73 -22.88 -20.33
N GLU A 267 -5.33 -23.49 -19.31
CA GLU A 267 -6.78 -23.48 -19.07
C GLU A 267 -7.20 -22.38 -18.09
N VAL A 268 -6.25 -21.65 -17.50
CA VAL A 268 -6.56 -20.57 -16.55
C VAL A 268 -7.07 -19.35 -17.32
N ASN A 269 -8.23 -18.84 -16.90
CA ASN A 269 -8.79 -17.63 -17.50
C ASN A 269 -7.81 -16.44 -17.30
N PRO A 270 -7.31 -15.80 -18.38
CA PRO A 270 -6.34 -14.71 -18.27
C PRO A 270 -6.89 -13.50 -17.50
N ASN A 271 -8.22 -13.38 -17.38
CA ASN A 271 -8.88 -12.32 -16.62
C ASN A 271 -9.08 -12.64 -15.13
N ASP A 272 -8.77 -13.85 -14.68
CA ASP A 272 -8.88 -14.26 -13.27
C ASP A 272 -7.65 -13.82 -12.44
N ASN A 273 -7.42 -12.51 -12.42
CA ASN A 273 -6.30 -11.91 -11.72
C ASN A 273 -6.26 -12.35 -10.24
N SER A 274 -5.08 -12.80 -9.80
CA SER A 274 -4.77 -13.07 -8.39
C SER A 274 -4.92 -11.82 -7.53
N CYS A 275 -4.63 -10.64 -8.08
CA CYS A 275 -5.00 -9.34 -7.54
C CYS A 275 -5.49 -8.43 -8.68
N GLY A 276 -6.73 -7.97 -8.59
CA GLY A 276 -7.34 -7.13 -9.64
C GLY A 276 -6.66 -5.78 -9.83
N ILE A 277 -7.01 -5.09 -10.92
CA ILE A 277 -6.47 -3.76 -11.25
C ILE A 277 -6.88 -2.75 -10.19
N HIS A 278 -5.90 -2.08 -9.59
CA HIS A 278 -6.14 -1.02 -8.62
C HIS A 278 -4.95 -0.06 -8.53
N ALA A 279 -5.18 1.07 -7.86
CA ALA A 279 -4.13 1.93 -7.33
C ALA A 279 -4.17 1.85 -5.80
N ASP A 280 -3.00 2.01 -5.18
CA ASP A 280 -2.89 1.97 -3.73
C ASP A 280 -3.42 3.24 -3.09
N LEU A 281 -4.05 3.10 -1.92
CA LEU A 281 -4.77 4.22 -1.32
C LEU A 281 -3.86 5.18 -0.54
N GLY A 282 -2.76 4.70 0.02
CA GLY A 282 -1.95 5.42 1.01
C GLY A 282 -1.08 6.55 0.45
N LEU A 283 0.00 6.84 1.16
CA LEU A 283 1.04 7.76 0.70
C LEU A 283 2.02 7.03 -0.21
N VAL A 284 2.65 5.99 0.33
CA VAL A 284 3.56 5.11 -0.40
C VAL A 284 3.37 3.67 0.04
N THR A 285 3.59 2.75 -0.88
CA THR A 285 3.68 1.32 -0.60
C THR A 285 5.10 0.86 -0.81
N VAL A 286 5.71 0.21 0.18
CA VAL A 286 7.02 -0.45 0.07
C VAL A 286 6.78 -1.96 0.04
N SER A 287 7.26 -2.64 -0.99
CA SER A 287 7.13 -4.08 -1.15
C SER A 287 8.49 -4.72 -1.40
N PRO A 288 8.98 -5.58 -0.50
CA PRO A 288 10.03 -6.54 -0.80
C PRO A 288 9.67 -7.39 -2.03
N LEU A 289 10.70 -7.95 -2.67
CA LEU A 289 10.53 -8.87 -3.80
C LEU A 289 9.67 -10.08 -3.37
N ALA A 290 8.64 -10.39 -4.17
CA ALA A 290 7.81 -11.57 -3.98
C ALA A 290 8.60 -12.88 -4.22
N THR A 291 8.12 -13.99 -3.65
CA THR A 291 8.77 -15.30 -3.86
C THR A 291 8.64 -15.83 -5.28
N VAL A 292 7.66 -15.33 -6.03
CA VAL A 292 7.44 -15.62 -7.46
C VAL A 292 7.05 -14.30 -8.14
N PRO A 293 7.73 -13.89 -9.23
CA PRO A 293 7.36 -12.70 -9.97
C PRO A 293 5.91 -12.75 -10.47
N GLY A 294 5.23 -11.62 -10.42
CA GLY A 294 3.90 -11.47 -11.01
C GLY A 294 3.26 -10.11 -10.80
N LEU A 295 3.90 -9.18 -10.10
CA LEU A 295 3.40 -7.81 -10.01
C LEU A 295 3.62 -7.07 -11.33
N GLN A 296 2.53 -6.54 -11.89
CA GLN A 296 2.54 -5.73 -13.09
C GLN A 296 2.03 -4.32 -12.80
N MET A 297 2.67 -3.33 -13.42
CA MET A 297 2.27 -1.93 -13.35
C MET A 297 1.87 -1.42 -14.73
N TRP A 298 0.81 -0.63 -14.79
CA TRP A 298 0.39 0.06 -16.01
C TRP A 298 1.24 1.32 -16.19
N ASN A 299 1.95 1.37 -17.31
CA ASN A 299 2.71 2.56 -17.69
C ASN A 299 1.86 3.44 -18.63
N LEU A 300 1.55 4.65 -18.18
CA LEU A 300 0.66 5.56 -18.90
C LEU A 300 1.23 6.03 -20.24
N GLU A 301 2.55 6.24 -20.33
CA GLU A 301 3.19 6.72 -21.56
C GLU A 301 3.25 5.67 -22.69
N PRO A 302 3.81 4.47 -22.47
CA PRO A 302 3.81 3.42 -23.48
C PRO A 302 2.47 2.68 -23.61
N MET A 303 1.53 2.88 -22.66
CA MET A 303 0.24 2.18 -22.59
C MET A 303 0.43 0.64 -22.58
N ILE A 304 1.31 0.15 -21.71
CA ILE A 304 1.57 -1.28 -21.53
C ILE A 304 1.59 -1.65 -20.05
N TRP A 305 1.21 -2.90 -19.77
CA TRP A 305 1.54 -3.56 -18.51
C TRP A 305 3.02 -3.95 -18.52
N THR A 306 3.74 -3.64 -17.45
CA THR A 306 5.15 -3.98 -17.31
C THR A 306 5.37 -4.73 -16.01
N ASP A 307 6.06 -5.86 -16.09
CA ASP A 307 6.49 -6.64 -14.95
C ASP A 307 7.55 -5.87 -14.14
N VAL A 308 7.29 -5.73 -12.84
CA VAL A 308 8.18 -4.98 -11.93
C VAL A 308 9.05 -5.90 -11.08
N GLU A 309 8.85 -7.22 -11.17
CA GLU A 309 9.55 -8.20 -10.34
C GLU A 309 10.51 -9.09 -11.15
N GLU A 310 10.30 -9.24 -12.47
CA GLU A 310 11.06 -10.18 -13.30
C GLU A 310 12.57 -9.92 -13.31
N SER A 311 12.96 -8.64 -13.37
CA SER A 311 14.37 -8.23 -13.36
C SER A 311 14.90 -7.87 -11.97
N ALA A 312 14.10 -8.05 -10.91
CA ALA A 312 14.43 -7.60 -9.58
C ALA A 312 15.24 -8.66 -8.82
N THR A 313 16.10 -8.20 -7.91
CA THR A 313 16.88 -9.08 -7.02
C THR A 313 16.33 -9.01 -5.59
N PRO A 314 16.66 -9.98 -4.70
CA PRO A 314 16.25 -9.91 -3.30
C PRO A 314 16.75 -8.66 -2.55
N LEU A 315 17.79 -8.00 -3.06
CA LEU A 315 18.32 -6.73 -2.54
C LEU A 315 17.52 -5.51 -3.00
N GLN A 316 16.40 -5.70 -3.72
CA GLN A 316 15.64 -4.62 -4.30
C GLN A 316 14.19 -4.63 -3.82
N PHE A 317 13.77 -3.49 -3.27
CA PHE A 317 12.38 -3.28 -2.84
C PHE A 317 11.70 -2.33 -3.81
N SER A 318 10.45 -2.64 -4.14
CA SER A 318 9.60 -1.82 -5.00
C SER A 318 8.85 -0.79 -4.16
N VAL A 319 8.77 0.45 -4.66
CA VAL A 319 8.03 1.54 -4.03
C VAL A 319 7.01 2.10 -4.99
N PHE A 320 5.76 2.17 -4.56
CA PHE A 320 4.63 2.71 -5.32
C PHE A 320 4.05 3.95 -4.65
N ALA A 321 3.65 4.92 -5.45
CA ALA A 321 2.85 6.05 -4.98
C ALA A 321 1.41 5.61 -4.70
N GLY A 322 0.82 6.15 -3.64
CA GLY A 322 -0.60 5.97 -3.37
C GLY A 322 -1.43 7.22 -3.65
N GLU A 323 -2.74 7.05 -3.64
CA GLU A 323 -3.72 8.09 -3.99
C GLU A 323 -3.73 9.26 -3.01
N THR A 324 -3.46 9.04 -1.71
CA THR A 324 -3.26 10.15 -0.77
C THR A 324 -2.07 11.01 -1.21
N LEU A 325 -0.95 10.40 -1.61
CA LEU A 325 0.20 11.17 -2.11
C LEU A 325 -0.15 11.92 -3.40
N GLY A 326 -0.94 11.29 -4.28
CA GLY A 326 -1.48 11.96 -5.46
C GLY A 326 -2.28 13.21 -5.14
N LEU A 327 -3.15 13.15 -4.12
CA LEU A 327 -3.86 14.33 -3.65
C LEU A 327 -2.91 15.39 -3.09
N LEU A 328 -2.01 15.01 -2.18
CA LEU A 328 -1.11 15.95 -1.49
C LEU A 328 -0.15 16.67 -2.44
N THR A 329 0.19 16.02 -3.55
CA THR A 329 1.07 16.58 -4.58
C THR A 329 0.30 17.22 -5.73
N HIS A 330 -1.03 17.37 -5.61
CA HIS A 330 -1.90 17.90 -6.67
C HIS A 330 -1.69 17.19 -8.02
N GLY A 331 -1.49 15.86 -7.99
CA GLY A 331 -1.29 15.02 -9.17
C GLY A 331 0.14 15.01 -9.73
N VAL A 332 1.08 15.76 -9.16
CA VAL A 332 2.49 15.76 -9.59
C VAL A 332 3.13 14.37 -9.44
N ILE A 333 2.76 13.62 -8.41
CA ILE A 333 3.07 12.20 -8.29
C ILE A 333 1.75 11.44 -8.37
N SER A 334 1.55 10.64 -9.41
CA SER A 334 0.31 9.88 -9.59
C SER A 334 0.45 8.45 -9.07
N ALA A 335 -0.61 7.92 -8.45
CA ALA A 335 -0.66 6.53 -8.04
C ALA A 335 -0.82 5.63 -9.28
N PRO A 336 0.13 4.73 -9.58
CA PRO A 336 0.04 3.92 -10.78
C PRO A 336 -0.96 2.78 -10.58
N LEU A 337 -1.66 2.42 -11.65
CA LEU A 337 -2.47 1.21 -11.68
C LEU A 337 -1.54 0.00 -11.70
N HIS A 338 -1.86 -1.02 -10.91
CA HIS A 338 -1.12 -2.26 -10.86
C HIS A 338 -2.06 -3.46 -10.63
N ARG A 339 -1.57 -4.65 -10.95
CA ARG A 339 -2.29 -5.92 -10.81
C ARG A 339 -1.33 -7.06 -10.53
N VAL A 340 -1.87 -8.20 -10.13
CA VAL A 340 -1.17 -9.48 -10.14
C VAL A 340 -1.99 -10.41 -11.03
N PRO A 341 -1.51 -10.78 -12.23
CA PRO A 341 -2.15 -11.75 -13.10
C PRO A 341 -2.34 -13.12 -12.40
N PRO A 342 -3.06 -14.06 -13.04
CA PRO A 342 -3.20 -15.40 -12.49
C PRO A 342 -1.83 -16.01 -12.16
N ILE A 343 -1.67 -16.50 -10.92
CA ILE A 343 -0.42 -17.12 -10.48
C ILE A 343 -0.55 -18.62 -10.69
N CYS A 344 0.32 -19.16 -11.54
CA CYS A 344 0.39 -20.58 -11.84
C CYS A 344 1.80 -21.06 -11.50
N VAL A 345 1.89 -22.01 -10.58
CA VAL A 345 3.15 -22.67 -10.20
C VAL A 345 2.96 -24.18 -10.24
N GLU A 346 4.04 -24.91 -10.47
CA GLU A 346 4.00 -26.38 -10.54
C GLU A 346 3.68 -26.99 -9.17
N ALA A 347 4.35 -26.50 -8.11
CA ALA A 347 4.16 -27.02 -6.76
C ALA A 347 3.35 -26.05 -5.88
N GLU A 348 2.33 -26.56 -5.19
CA GLU A 348 1.50 -25.77 -4.25
C GLU A 348 2.32 -25.18 -3.09
N ALA A 349 3.42 -25.83 -2.74
CA ALA A 349 4.37 -25.38 -1.74
C ALA A 349 5.21 -24.17 -2.20
N GLU A 350 5.22 -23.83 -3.48
CA GLU A 350 5.99 -22.75 -4.09
C GLU A 350 5.12 -21.54 -4.47
N ARG A 351 3.83 -21.57 -4.11
CA ARG A 351 2.90 -20.46 -4.36
C ARG A 351 3.49 -19.11 -4.01
N ARG A 352 3.17 -18.11 -4.85
CA ARG A 352 3.62 -16.73 -4.68
C ARG A 352 3.24 -16.21 -3.28
N MET A 353 4.20 -15.59 -2.61
CA MET A 353 3.96 -14.70 -1.49
C MET A 353 4.50 -13.31 -1.79
N SER A 354 3.82 -12.28 -1.29
CA SER A 354 4.30 -10.89 -1.32
C SER A 354 3.93 -10.17 -0.03
N MET A 355 4.68 -9.13 0.34
CA MET A 355 4.45 -8.42 1.60
C MET A 355 4.42 -6.88 1.47
N PRO A 356 3.42 -6.30 0.78
CA PRO A 356 3.31 -4.85 0.70
C PRO A 356 3.03 -4.21 2.07
N TYR A 357 3.84 -3.23 2.42
CA TYR A 357 3.63 -2.29 3.52
C TYR A 357 3.07 -0.98 2.99
N PHE A 358 1.91 -0.57 3.48
CA PHE A 358 1.21 0.64 3.06
C PHE A 358 1.37 1.70 4.14
N LEU A 359 2.17 2.74 3.88
CA LEU A 359 2.24 3.92 4.73
C LEU A 359 1.00 4.78 4.50
N ARG A 360 0.23 5.05 5.55
CA ARG A 360 -1.06 5.75 5.47
C ARG A 360 -1.11 6.92 6.45
N ALA A 361 -1.80 7.97 6.02
CA ALA A 361 -2.27 9.02 6.91
C ALA A 361 -3.30 8.47 7.90
N LYS A 362 -3.33 9.02 9.10
CA LYS A 362 -4.38 8.75 10.09
C LYS A 362 -5.76 9.09 9.50
N PRO A 363 -6.80 8.28 9.71
CA PRO A 363 -8.12 8.51 9.12
C PRO A 363 -8.68 9.90 9.39
N GLU A 364 -8.53 10.41 10.62
CA GLU A 364 -9.08 11.71 11.02
C GLU A 364 -8.13 12.90 10.75
N ALA A 365 -6.94 12.65 10.19
CA ALA A 365 -5.99 13.73 9.91
C ALA A 365 -6.44 14.56 8.70
N CYS A 366 -6.37 15.89 8.83
CA CYS A 366 -6.69 16.84 7.77
C CYS A 366 -5.63 16.80 6.66
N LEU A 367 -6.05 16.56 5.41
CA LEU A 367 -5.15 16.45 4.25
C LEU A 367 -4.80 17.82 3.64
N ASN A 368 -5.58 18.86 3.93
CA ASN A 368 -5.45 20.20 3.36
C ASN A 368 -5.55 21.30 4.45
N PRO A 369 -4.64 21.34 5.43
CA PRO A 369 -4.75 22.21 6.61
C PRO A 369 -4.76 23.71 6.30
N LYS A 370 -4.30 24.11 5.11
CA LYS A 370 -4.27 25.51 4.66
C LYS A 370 -5.60 25.97 4.03
N ALA A 371 -6.55 25.06 3.78
CA ALA A 371 -7.87 25.40 3.26
C ALA A 371 -8.75 26.03 4.37
N PRO A 372 -9.76 26.85 4.01
CA PRO A 372 -10.79 27.28 4.94
C PRO A 372 -11.42 26.08 5.68
N VAL A 373 -11.77 26.23 6.96
CA VAL A 373 -12.28 25.13 7.81
C VAL A 373 -13.45 24.38 7.17
N ALA A 374 -14.36 25.09 6.50
CA ALA A 374 -15.51 24.49 5.81
C ALA A 374 -15.14 23.63 4.58
N GLU A 375 -13.91 23.75 4.07
CA GLU A 375 -13.38 23.04 2.90
C GLU A 375 -12.29 22.02 3.29
N GLN A 376 -11.96 21.92 4.58
CA GLN A 376 -11.00 20.93 5.06
C GLN A 376 -11.59 19.53 4.94
N ILE A 377 -10.77 18.59 4.47
CA ILE A 377 -11.12 17.18 4.32
C ILE A 377 -10.16 16.31 5.11
N THR A 378 -10.71 15.33 5.81
CA THR A 378 -9.90 14.30 6.46
C THR A 378 -9.46 13.24 5.46
N CYS A 379 -8.49 12.40 5.86
CA CYS A 379 -8.13 11.22 5.10
C CYS A 379 -9.34 10.30 4.86
N ARG A 380 -10.19 10.13 5.87
CA ARG A 380 -11.44 9.37 5.78
C ARG A 380 -12.38 9.95 4.73
N ASP A 381 -12.65 11.25 4.78
CA ASP A 381 -13.54 11.92 3.82
C ASP A 381 -13.03 11.74 2.39
N PHE A 382 -11.73 11.94 2.18
CA PHE A 382 -11.11 11.72 0.88
C PHE A 382 -11.31 10.28 0.38
N MET A 383 -11.10 9.28 1.24
CA MET A 383 -11.27 7.88 0.85
C MET A 383 -12.73 7.54 0.54
N GLU A 384 -13.63 7.86 1.47
CA GLU A 384 -15.02 7.41 1.44
C GLU A 384 -15.88 8.20 0.45
N ASP A 385 -15.66 9.52 0.33
CA ASP A 385 -16.51 10.40 -0.46
C ASP A 385 -15.94 10.74 -1.84
N ILE A 386 -14.63 10.61 -2.02
CA ILE A 386 -13.98 10.97 -3.28
C ILE A 386 -13.45 9.72 -3.98
N VAL A 387 -12.49 9.03 -3.39
CA VAL A 387 -11.79 7.90 -4.03
C VAL A 387 -12.75 6.75 -4.33
N PHE A 388 -13.56 6.32 -3.37
CA PHE A 388 -14.42 5.14 -3.58
C PHE A 388 -15.63 5.42 -4.45
N LYS A 389 -16.17 6.65 -4.44
CA LYS A 389 -17.36 7.02 -5.21
C LYS A 389 -17.07 7.40 -6.66
N LYS A 390 -15.89 7.92 -6.97
CA LYS A 390 -15.63 8.60 -8.27
C LYS A 390 -14.69 7.88 -9.21
N ARG A 391 -14.29 6.63 -8.94
CA ARG A 391 -13.26 5.95 -9.75
C ARG A 391 -13.83 5.11 -10.90
N PRO A 392 -13.40 5.39 -12.16
CA PRO A 392 -13.96 4.73 -13.34
C PRO A 392 -13.53 3.26 -13.50
N TRP A 393 -12.42 2.83 -12.89
CA TRP A 393 -11.98 1.42 -12.94
C TRP A 393 -12.61 0.55 -11.84
N ARG A 394 -13.23 1.15 -10.83
CA ARG A 394 -14.08 0.40 -9.91
C ARG A 394 -15.41 0.20 -10.62
N GLN A 395 -15.64 -1.01 -11.09
CA GLN A 395 -16.94 -1.38 -11.62
C GLN A 395 -17.98 -1.23 -10.50
N GLU A 396 -18.93 -0.32 -10.66
CA GLU A 396 -20.09 -0.21 -9.75
C GLU A 396 -20.90 -1.52 -9.70
N ASN A 397 -20.81 -2.32 -10.77
CA ASN A 397 -21.44 -3.63 -10.90
C ASN A 397 -20.43 -4.63 -11.49
N SER A 398 -20.16 -5.74 -10.78
CA SER A 398 -19.27 -6.82 -11.22
C SER A 398 -19.73 -7.56 -12.47
N LYS A 399 -20.96 -7.28 -12.95
CA LYS A 399 -21.51 -7.77 -14.22
C LYS A 399 -21.18 -6.87 -15.42
N ASN A 400 -20.62 -5.68 -15.20
CA ASN A 400 -20.21 -4.84 -16.31
C ASN A 400 -19.00 -5.46 -17.00
N PRO A 401 -18.96 -5.48 -18.34
CA PRO A 401 -17.79 -5.96 -19.07
C PRO A 401 -16.56 -5.17 -18.64
N THR A 402 -15.43 -5.88 -18.48
CA THR A 402 -14.12 -5.24 -18.30
C THR A 402 -13.92 -4.23 -19.43
N PRO A 403 -13.42 -3.01 -19.16
CA PRO A 403 -13.01 -2.12 -20.23
C PRO A 403 -12.12 -2.87 -21.21
N LEU A 404 -12.33 -2.68 -22.51
CA LEU A 404 -11.51 -3.28 -23.55
C LEU A 404 -10.04 -2.95 -23.26
N ASP A 405 -9.16 -3.95 -23.32
CA ASP A 405 -7.73 -3.72 -23.38
C ASP A 405 -7.48 -2.91 -24.67
N TYR A 406 -7.07 -1.64 -24.52
CA TYR A 406 -6.71 -0.75 -25.65
C TYR A 406 -5.23 -0.86 -25.97
#